data_AF-A0A8S3F7U8-F1
#
_entry.id   AF-A0A8S3F7U8-F1
#
_cell.length_a   1.000
_cell.length_b   1.000
_cell.length_c   1.000
_cell.angle_alpha   90.00
_cell.angle_beta   90.00
_cell.angle_gamma   90.00
#
_symmetry.space_group_name_H-M   'P 1'
#
loop_
_entity.id
_entity.type
_entity.pdbx_description
1 polymer ?
#
loop_
_entity_poly.entity_id
_entity_poly.type
_entity_poly.pdbx_seq_one_letter_code
_entity_poly.pdbx_strand_id
1 'polypeptide(L)'
;MRLDPQGSLPLILRQSDRGENFVLYEDNSMVIFACDRNLSVSNQCEHWFMDGTFSICPKDYYQLFTVHGMFSDQIVLLVYGLFIGKDTNDYDNFFQQLLLKYDYEPESILVDFESATLKSTKSIFPDAIQI
;
A
#
# COMPACT_ATOMS: atom_id res chain seq x y z
N MET A 1 5.63 -3.14 16.52
CA MET A 1 5.48 -1.68 16.51
C MET A 1 4.98 -1.29 17.89
N ARG A 2 5.66 -0.38 18.59
CA ARG A 2 5.14 0.11 19.87
C ARG A 2 4.27 1.31 19.56
N LEU A 3 2.97 1.19 19.82
CA LEU A 3 2.05 2.32 19.82
C LEU A 3 2.46 3.28 20.93
N ASP A 4 2.11 4.55 20.78
CA ASP A 4 2.24 5.54 21.83
C ASP A 4 1.29 5.22 23.02
N PRO A 5 1.40 5.93 24.16
CA PRO A 5 0.52 5.70 25.31
C PRO A 5 -0.98 5.88 25.03
N GLN A 6 -1.35 6.50 23.90
CA GLN A 6 -2.72 6.70 23.45
C GLN A 6 -3.20 5.59 22.49
N GLY A 7 -2.35 4.59 22.20
CA GLY A 7 -2.67 3.52 21.26
C GLY A 7 -2.58 3.93 19.79
N SER A 8 -1.88 5.02 19.48
CA SER A 8 -1.68 5.54 18.13
C SER A 8 -0.26 5.30 17.63
N LEU A 9 -0.05 5.37 16.32
CA LEU A 9 1.30 5.40 15.76
C LEU A 9 2.12 6.57 16.33
N PRO A 10 3.33 6.33 16.88
CA PRO A 10 4.22 7.40 17.33
C PRO A 10 4.47 8.45 16.23
N LEU A 11 4.50 9.73 16.60
CA LEU A 11 4.74 10.87 15.69
C LEU A 11 5.95 10.67 14.78
N ILE A 12 7.03 10.07 15.29
CA ILE A 12 8.25 9.81 14.51
C ILE A 12 8.05 8.84 13.34
N LEU A 13 7.01 8.00 13.39
CA LEU A 13 6.62 7.10 12.30
C LEU A 13 5.59 7.71 11.35
N ARG A 14 5.05 8.90 11.69
CA ARG A 14 4.08 9.62 10.88
C ARG A 14 4.72 10.61 9.91
N GLN A 15 6.04 10.77 9.95
CA GLN A 15 6.79 11.66 9.08
C GLN A 15 7.88 10.92 8.33
N SER A 16 8.14 11.35 7.08
CA SER A 16 9.31 10.90 6.33
C SER A 16 10.59 11.49 6.92
N ASP A 17 11.75 10.99 6.48
CA ASP A 17 13.07 11.57 6.78
C ASP A 17 13.23 13.02 6.28
N ARG A 18 12.35 13.47 5.38
CA ARG A 18 12.26 14.83 4.85
C ARG A 18 11.21 15.70 5.56
N GLY A 19 10.53 15.17 6.58
CA GLY A 19 9.49 15.87 7.33
C GLY A 19 8.13 15.95 6.63
N GLU A 20 7.90 15.17 5.58
CA GLU A 20 6.60 15.08 4.90
C GLU A 20 5.66 14.19 5.72
N ASN A 21 4.35 14.44 5.68
CA ASN A 21 3.38 13.50 6.25
C ASN A 21 3.52 12.13 5.54
N PHE A 22 3.62 11.06 6.31
CA PHE A 22 3.87 9.71 5.81
C PHE A 22 2.80 8.70 6.20
N VAL A 23 1.73 9.13 6.87
CA VAL A 23 0.52 8.32 7.07
C VAL A 23 -0.58 8.88 6.16
N LEU A 24 -0.95 8.09 5.15
CA LEU A 24 -2.01 8.42 4.20
C LEU A 24 -3.39 8.12 4.81
N TYR A 25 -3.52 6.97 5.48
CA TYR A 25 -4.77 6.49 6.06
C TYR A 25 -4.46 5.63 7.30
N GLU A 26 -5.33 5.70 8.30
CA GLU A 26 -5.25 4.88 9.51
C GLU A 26 -6.65 4.67 10.09
N ASP A 27 -6.99 3.41 10.33
CA ASP A 27 -8.16 3.02 11.11
C ASP A 27 -7.84 1.80 12.00
N ASN A 28 -8.87 1.16 12.55
CA ASN A 28 -8.71 0.01 13.43
C ASN A 28 -8.26 -1.27 12.71
N SER A 29 -8.23 -1.30 11.37
CA SER A 29 -7.95 -2.47 10.54
C SER A 29 -6.65 -2.35 9.75
N MET A 30 -6.23 -1.13 9.40
CA MET A 30 -5.04 -0.91 8.60
C MET A 30 -4.39 0.46 8.81
N VAL A 31 -3.12 0.53 8.42
CA VAL A 31 -2.41 1.80 8.22
C VAL A 31 -1.77 1.79 6.83
N ILE A 32 -1.95 2.88 6.09
CA ILE A 32 -1.31 3.10 4.80
C ILE A 32 -0.25 4.19 4.94
N PHE A 33 0.97 3.88 4.55
CA PHE A 33 2.09 4.81 4.54
C PHE A 33 2.47 5.19 3.12
N ALA A 34 2.37 6.48 2.85
CA ALA A 34 2.87 7.14 1.64
C ALA A 34 2.88 8.65 1.91
N CYS A 35 3.85 9.37 1.34
CA CYS A 35 3.77 10.83 1.23
C CYS A 35 3.26 11.24 -0.15
N ASP A 36 2.92 12.52 -0.31
CA ASP A 36 2.41 13.05 -1.59
C ASP A 36 3.39 12.82 -2.75
N ARG A 37 4.72 12.86 -2.49
CA ARG A 37 5.72 12.54 -3.51
C ARG A 37 5.63 11.08 -3.95
N ASN A 38 5.47 10.14 -3.01
CA ASN A 38 5.33 8.72 -3.35
C ASN A 38 4.10 8.49 -4.22
N LEU A 39 2.96 9.10 -3.85
CA LEU A 39 1.71 8.98 -4.60
C LEU A 39 1.79 9.61 -6.00
N SER A 40 2.45 10.77 -6.10
CA SER A 40 2.71 11.42 -7.38
C SER A 40 3.61 10.58 -8.29
N VAL A 41 4.59 9.86 -7.73
CA VAL A 41 5.44 8.94 -8.50
C VAL A 41 4.67 7.68 -8.88
N SER A 42 3.87 7.08 -7.99
CA SER A 42 3.07 5.90 -8.34
C SER A 42 2.07 6.17 -9.46
N ASN A 43 1.56 7.39 -9.56
CA ASN A 43 0.66 7.80 -10.65
C ASN A 43 1.36 7.92 -12.02
N GLN A 44 2.68 7.92 -12.05
CA GLN A 44 3.48 7.94 -13.28
C GLN A 44 4.00 6.55 -13.66
N CYS A 45 3.77 5.54 -12.81
CA CYS A 45 4.27 4.18 -13.03
C CYS A 45 3.23 3.34 -13.78
N GLU A 46 3.58 2.90 -14.99
CA GLU A 46 2.74 2.01 -15.80
C GLU A 46 2.75 0.56 -15.29
N HIS A 47 3.85 0.14 -14.65
CA HIS A 47 4.01 -1.22 -14.13
C HIS A 47 4.10 -1.22 -12.62
N TRP A 48 3.17 -1.92 -11.98
CA TRP A 48 3.09 -2.06 -10.53
C TRP A 48 3.48 -3.48 -10.11
N PHE A 49 4.19 -3.57 -8.99
CA PHE A 49 4.61 -4.82 -8.38
C PHE A 49 4.17 -4.81 -6.92
N MET A 50 3.51 -5.87 -6.49
CA MET A 50 2.91 -5.95 -5.16
C MET A 50 3.33 -7.22 -4.47
N ASP A 51 3.63 -7.11 -3.17
CA ASP A 51 4.00 -8.26 -2.34
C ASP A 51 3.41 -8.14 -0.93
N GLY A 52 2.87 -9.25 -0.45
CA GLY A 52 2.38 -9.43 0.90
C GLY A 52 3.37 -10.23 1.74
N THR A 53 4.07 -9.59 2.67
CA THR A 53 5.00 -10.27 3.58
C THR A 53 4.39 -10.43 4.98
N PHE A 54 4.24 -11.68 5.43
CA PHE A 54 3.67 -12.05 6.73
C PHE A 54 4.71 -12.17 7.85
N SER A 55 5.93 -12.58 7.51
CA SER A 55 6.94 -13.05 8.47
C SER A 55 7.60 -11.94 9.29
N ILE A 56 7.42 -10.67 8.92
CA ILE A 56 8.12 -9.51 9.50
C ILE A 56 7.13 -8.48 10.08
N CYS A 57 5.86 -8.86 10.25
CA CYS A 57 4.85 -7.92 10.71
C CYS A 57 4.96 -7.62 12.22
N PRO A 58 4.75 -6.36 12.66
CA PRO A 58 4.47 -6.05 14.06
C PRO A 58 3.43 -6.99 14.67
N LYS A 59 3.58 -7.35 15.96
CA LYS A 59 2.74 -8.33 16.67
C LYS A 59 1.22 -8.15 16.48
N ASP A 60 0.75 -6.92 16.31
CA ASP A 60 -0.68 -6.59 16.23
C ASP A 60 -1.22 -6.57 14.78
N TYR A 61 -0.37 -6.83 13.80
CA TYR A 61 -0.70 -6.83 12.37
C TYR A 61 -0.39 -8.19 11.76
N TYR A 62 -1.21 -8.59 10.80
CA TYR A 62 -1.11 -9.86 10.11
C TYR A 62 -0.10 -9.80 8.95
N GLN A 63 -0.04 -8.66 8.24
CA GLN A 63 0.76 -8.56 7.02
C GLN A 63 1.27 -7.13 6.79
N LEU A 64 2.48 -7.05 6.22
CA LEU A 64 2.99 -5.87 5.53
C LEU A 64 2.77 -6.07 4.02
N PHE A 65 1.88 -5.26 3.44
CA PHE A 65 1.67 -5.17 2.00
C PHE A 65 2.51 -4.03 1.42
N THR A 66 3.10 -4.23 0.25
CA THR A 66 3.91 -3.20 -0.41
C THR A 66 3.49 -3.03 -1.86
N VAL A 67 3.48 -1.77 -2.32
CA VAL A 67 3.29 -1.42 -3.74
C VAL A 67 4.56 -0.73 -4.22
N HIS A 68 5.15 -1.33 -5.25
CA HIS A 68 6.29 -0.79 -5.98
C HIS A 68 5.85 -0.40 -7.38
N GLY A 69 6.50 0.61 -7.95
CA GLY A 69 6.27 1.03 -9.32
C GLY A 69 7.57 1.10 -10.11
N MET A 70 7.50 0.81 -11.41
CA MET A 70 8.60 1.08 -12.35
C MET A 70 8.66 2.58 -12.66
N PHE A 71 9.70 3.26 -12.18
CA PHE A 71 9.93 4.67 -12.44
C PHE A 71 11.36 4.88 -12.94
N SER A 72 11.51 5.45 -14.15
CA SER A 72 12.82 5.66 -14.79
C SER A 72 13.69 4.39 -14.82
N ASP A 73 13.11 3.28 -15.29
CA ASP A 73 13.74 1.95 -15.38
C ASP A 73 14.21 1.35 -14.03
N GLN A 74 13.68 1.85 -12.92
CA GLN A 74 13.95 1.34 -11.58
C GLN A 74 12.66 0.97 -10.86
N ILE A 75 12.70 -0.14 -10.11
CA ILE A 75 11.61 -0.51 -9.20
C ILE A 75 11.79 0.27 -7.90
N VAL A 76 10.81 1.10 -7.57
CA VAL A 76 10.80 1.93 -6.37
C VAL A 76 9.63 1.54 -5.48
N LEU A 77 9.87 1.42 -4.17
CA LEU A 77 8.84 1.16 -3.17
C LEU A 77 8.11 2.46 -2.82
N LEU A 78 6.80 2.50 -3.07
CA LEU A 78 6.00 3.73 -3.06
C LEU A 78 4.96 3.73 -1.94
N VAL A 79 4.29 2.61 -1.71
CA VAL A 79 3.24 2.52 -0.68
C VAL A 79 3.48 1.31 0.20
N TYR A 80 3.27 1.49 1.50
CA TYR A 80 3.23 0.40 2.48
C TYR A 80 1.83 0.32 3.09
N GLY A 81 1.37 -0.88 3.34
CA GLY A 81 0.14 -1.18 4.05
C GLY A 81 0.40 -2.14 5.22
N LEU A 82 0.06 -1.75 6.45
CA LEU A 82 0.05 -2.66 7.59
C LEU A 82 -1.38 -3.09 7.88
N PHE A 83 -1.68 -4.38 7.69
CA PHE A 83 -3.05 -4.90 7.73
C PHE A 83 -3.22 -5.81 8.95
N ILE A 84 -4.37 -5.73 9.62
CA ILE A 84 -4.78 -6.71 10.65
C ILE A 84 -5.47 -7.92 10.01
N GLY A 85 -6.11 -7.73 8.85
CA GLY A 85 -6.69 -8.77 8.01
C GLY A 85 -5.89 -9.05 6.73
N LYS A 86 -6.51 -9.81 5.82
CA LYS A 86 -5.97 -10.13 4.50
C LYS A 86 -7.04 -10.65 3.53
N ASP A 87 -8.30 -10.33 3.78
CA ASP A 87 -9.38 -10.70 2.89
C ASP A 87 -9.51 -9.69 1.74
N THR A 88 -10.37 -9.98 0.75
CA THR A 88 -10.55 -9.09 -0.40
C THR A 88 -11.03 -7.69 0.01
N ASN A 89 -11.82 -7.55 1.07
CA ASN A 89 -12.31 -6.25 1.52
C ASN A 89 -11.17 -5.40 2.10
N ASP A 90 -10.21 -6.02 2.79
CA ASP A 90 -9.01 -5.33 3.28
C ASP A 90 -8.22 -4.72 2.11
N TYR A 91 -8.00 -5.50 1.04
CA TYR A 91 -7.34 -5.00 -0.17
C TYR A 91 -8.18 -3.97 -0.92
N ASP A 92 -9.50 -4.18 -1.03
CA ASP A 92 -10.40 -3.24 -1.70
C ASP A 92 -10.37 -1.88 -0.99
N ASN A 93 -10.43 -1.87 0.34
CA ASN A 93 -10.33 -0.64 1.12
C ASN A 93 -8.96 0.04 0.89
N PHE A 94 -7.86 -0.73 0.94
CA PHE A 94 -6.52 -0.20 0.68
C PHE A 94 -6.43 0.54 -0.67
N PHE A 95 -6.87 -0.09 -1.76
CA PHE A 95 -6.82 0.53 -3.08
C PHE A 95 -7.82 1.68 -3.22
N GLN A 96 -8.99 1.61 -2.59
CA GLN A 96 -9.93 2.74 -2.54
C GLN A 96 -9.30 3.97 -1.89
N GLN A 97 -8.55 3.81 -0.79
CA GLN A 97 -7.84 4.94 -0.16
C GLN A 97 -6.79 5.56 -1.09
N LEU A 98 -6.14 4.76 -1.95
CA LEU A 98 -5.25 5.27 -2.98
C LEU A 98 -6.02 6.05 -4.05
N LEU A 99 -7.13 5.52 -4.55
CA LEU A 99 -7.96 6.16 -5.58
C LEU A 99 -8.58 7.49 -5.15
N LEU A 100 -8.70 7.75 -3.84
CA LEU A 100 -9.08 9.06 -3.32
C LEU A 100 -8.02 10.15 -3.57
N LYS A 101 -6.79 9.78 -3.93
CA LYS A 101 -5.66 10.70 -4.15
C LYS A 101 -5.36 10.91 -5.63
N TYR A 102 -5.38 9.84 -6.42
CA TYR A 102 -5.11 9.88 -7.85
C TYR A 102 -5.96 8.84 -8.57
N ASP A 103 -6.24 9.10 -9.84
CA ASP A 103 -6.90 8.16 -10.74
C ASP A 103 -5.83 7.25 -11.36
N TYR A 104 -5.56 6.13 -10.70
CA TYR A 104 -4.46 5.23 -11.07
C TYR A 104 -4.89 4.29 -12.19
N GLU A 105 -4.12 4.29 -13.29
CA GLU A 105 -4.35 3.43 -14.46
C GLU A 105 -3.07 2.63 -14.80
N PRO A 106 -2.62 1.69 -13.95
CA PRO A 106 -1.46 0.86 -14.28
C PRO A 106 -1.77 -0.04 -15.48
N GLU A 107 -0.82 -0.16 -16.41
CA GLU A 107 -0.94 -1.08 -17.55
C GLU A 107 -0.78 -2.54 -17.14
N SER A 108 0.06 -2.80 -16.14
CA SER A 108 0.27 -4.16 -15.63
C SER A 108 0.50 -4.19 -14.14
N ILE A 109 -0.03 -5.23 -13.49
CA ILE A 109 0.16 -5.52 -12.08
C ILE A 109 0.74 -6.93 -11.96
N LEU A 110 1.96 -7.02 -11.43
CA LEU A 110 2.52 -8.27 -10.93
C LEU A 110 2.21 -8.36 -9.44
N VAL A 111 1.47 -9.40 -9.04
CA VAL A 111 1.08 -9.60 -7.64
C VAL A 111 1.27 -11.06 -7.25
N ASP A 112 1.49 -11.33 -5.97
CA ASP A 112 1.57 -12.70 -5.49
C ASP A 112 0.26 -13.46 -5.76
N PHE A 113 0.32 -14.80 -5.72
CA PHE A 113 -0.84 -15.66 -5.98
C PHE A 113 -1.86 -15.66 -4.84
N GLU A 114 -1.82 -14.71 -3.91
CA GLU A 114 -2.86 -14.59 -2.91
C GLU A 114 -4.20 -14.26 -3.59
N SER A 115 -5.17 -15.15 -3.39
CA SER A 115 -6.47 -15.08 -4.05
C SER A 115 -7.24 -13.80 -3.74
N ALA A 116 -7.05 -13.25 -2.55
CA ALA A 116 -7.72 -12.03 -2.10
C ALA A 116 -7.18 -10.79 -2.84
N THR A 117 -5.86 -10.62 -2.87
CA THR A 117 -5.19 -9.51 -3.57
C THR A 117 -5.50 -9.54 -5.06
N LEU A 118 -5.37 -10.70 -5.68
CA LEU A 118 -5.59 -10.88 -7.11
C LEU A 118 -7.06 -10.64 -7.52
N LYS A 119 -8.01 -10.94 -6.62
CA LYS A 119 -9.43 -10.62 -6.84
C LYS A 119 -9.68 -9.11 -6.72
N SER A 120 -9.07 -8.47 -5.73
CA SER A 120 -9.21 -7.03 -5.50
C SER A 120 -8.63 -6.22 -6.67
N THR A 121 -7.38 -6.51 -7.07
CA THR A 121 -6.71 -5.80 -8.18
C THR A 121 -7.48 -5.94 -9.48
N LYS A 122 -8.01 -7.12 -9.81
CA LYS A 122 -8.86 -7.33 -10.99
C LYS A 122 -10.17 -6.55 -10.96
N SER A 123 -10.74 -6.36 -9.78
CA SER A 123 -12.00 -5.62 -9.63
C SER A 123 -11.78 -4.11 -9.74
N ILE A 124 -10.65 -3.62 -9.22
CA ILE A 124 -10.37 -2.18 -9.11
C ILE A 124 -9.63 -1.64 -10.34
N PHE A 125 -8.72 -2.44 -10.90
CA PHE A 125 -7.94 -2.12 -12.10
C PHE A 125 -8.25 -3.14 -13.21
N PRO A 126 -9.48 -3.15 -13.74
CA PRO A 126 -9.94 -4.18 -14.68
C PRO A 126 -9.18 -4.20 -16.01
N ASP A 127 -8.62 -3.06 -16.40
CA ASP A 127 -7.89 -2.90 -17.67
C ASP A 127 -6.40 -3.25 -17.53
N ALA A 128 -5.89 -3.41 -16.30
CA ALA A 128 -4.50 -3.78 -16.04
C ALA A 128 -4.26 -5.26 -16.30
N ILE A 129 -3.21 -5.57 -17.07
CA ILE A 129 -2.75 -6.95 -17.29
C ILE A 129 -2.23 -7.51 -15.96
N GLN A 130 -2.84 -8.60 -15.50
CA GLN A 130 -2.38 -9.33 -14.31
C GLN A 130 -1.29 -10.32 -14.72
N ILE A 131 -0.10 -10.16 -14.16
CA ILE A 131 1.09 -11.00 -14.41
C ILE A 131 1.30 -11.97 -13.25
#